data_AF-A0A6H0S1V5-F1
#
_entry.id   AF-A0A6H0S1V5-F1
#
_cell.length_a   1.000
_cell.length_b   1.000
_cell.length_c   1.000
_cell.angle_alpha   90.00
_cell.angle_beta   90.00
_cell.angle_gamma   90.00
#
_symmetry.space_group_name_H-M   'P 1'
#
loop_
_entity.id
_entity.type
_entity.pdbx_description
1 polymer ?
#
loop_
_entity_poly.entity_id
_entity_poly.type
_entity_poly.pdbx_seq_one_letter_code
_entity_poly.pdbx_strand_id
1 'polypeptide(L)'
;MLWVALVIAVVVIVVLSVVVVKQFSNDTSDSPAPSSTAASATVQSAPPPVSSSPDDGVVSSSMTCDGYTASVDEGSQPGWHAAINRFGLAYAAPPDWTVAACGVRSGWAKPCPAGQCVIRELGAVATVANPACPKQNLAMSGVAGSKNPDIRAALDEESALVAPIYTQGETVPNVEFSPVRDFTIGTRPAVQVVATVTGIAADDCNGPNALHSMVVTTVPNVEGSVVFLISLREGATASPKSVVIDEMVQTLRSPA
;
A
#
# COMPACT_ATOMS: atom_id res chain seq x y z
N MET A 1 -19.36 -5.20 40.06
CA MET A 1 -19.11 -4.84 38.64
C MET A 1 -17.70 -5.16 38.13
N LEU A 2 -16.70 -5.54 38.96
CA LEU A 2 -15.34 -5.80 38.47
C LEU A 2 -15.12 -7.18 37.81
N TRP A 3 -16.04 -8.13 37.99
CA TRP A 3 -15.88 -9.51 37.51
C TRP A 3 -16.37 -9.75 36.07
N VAL A 4 -17.26 -8.91 35.54
CA VAL A 4 -17.80 -9.07 34.18
C VAL A 4 -16.78 -8.64 33.11
N ALA A 5 -15.98 -7.61 33.39
CA ALA A 5 -14.92 -7.14 32.50
C ALA A 5 -13.83 -8.19 32.25
N LEU A 6 -13.54 -9.04 33.25
CA LEU A 6 -12.50 -10.07 33.18
C LEU A 6 -12.91 -11.28 32.32
N VAL A 7 -14.21 -11.60 32.24
CA VAL A 7 -14.71 -12.70 31.40
C VAL A 7 -14.68 -12.33 29.90
N ILE A 8 -14.99 -11.08 29.56
CA ILE A 8 -14.99 -10.63 28.15
C ILE A 8 -13.58 -10.60 27.56
N ALA A 9 -12.57 -10.23 28.36
CA ALA A 9 -11.17 -10.22 27.93
C ALA A 9 -10.63 -11.61 27.52
N VAL A 10 -11.12 -12.69 28.14
CA VAL A 10 -10.69 -14.06 27.81
C VAL A 10 -11.39 -14.60 26.56
N VAL A 11 -12.67 -14.24 26.33
CA VAL A 11 -13.42 -14.74 25.17
C VAL A 11 -12.90 -14.16 23.84
N VAL A 12 -12.45 -12.90 23.81
CA VAL A 12 -11.92 -12.27 22.58
C VAL A 12 -10.58 -12.90 22.14
N ILE A 13 -9.76 -13.41 23.06
CA ILE A 13 -8.47 -14.04 22.76
C ILE A 13 -8.65 -15.46 22.16
N VAL A 14 -9.77 -16.13 22.42
CA VAL A 14 -10.03 -17.51 21.94
C VAL A 14 -10.63 -17.54 20.52
N VAL A 15 -11.26 -16.46 20.03
CA VAL A 15 -11.99 -16.47 18.75
C VAL A 15 -11.13 -16.11 17.52
N LEU A 16 -9.91 -15.60 17.70
CA LEU A 16 -8.95 -15.37 16.60
C LEU A 16 -7.90 -16.50 16.43
N SER A 17 -8.13 -17.67 17.02
CA SER A 17 -7.19 -18.81 17.02
C SER A 17 -7.70 -20.04 16.24
N VAL A 18 -8.65 -19.88 15.32
CA VAL A 18 -9.21 -20.99 14.51
C VAL A 18 -9.34 -20.62 13.03
N VAL A 19 -8.24 -20.77 12.27
CA VAL A 19 -8.11 -21.56 11.02
C VAL A 19 -6.59 -21.71 10.75
N VAL A 20 -6.16 -22.78 10.07
CA VAL A 20 -4.76 -23.15 9.77
C VAL A 20 -3.93 -23.71 10.95
N VAL A 21 -4.28 -24.92 11.42
CA VAL A 21 -3.35 -26.08 11.42
C VAL A 21 -4.18 -27.37 11.34
N LYS A 22 -4.20 -28.04 10.18
CA LYS A 22 -4.39 -29.50 10.07
C LYS A 22 -3.91 -30.00 8.71
N GLN A 23 -2.70 -30.57 8.68
CA GLN A 23 -2.44 -31.95 8.24
C GLN A 23 -0.93 -32.21 8.19
N PHE A 24 -0.34 -32.62 9.32
CA PHE A 24 0.86 -33.46 9.34
C PHE A 24 0.94 -34.19 10.69
N SER A 25 0.60 -35.49 10.69
CA SER A 25 1.34 -36.58 11.34
C SER A 25 0.51 -37.87 11.34
N ASN A 26 1.18 -39.00 11.09
CA ASN A 26 0.69 -40.37 11.32
C ASN A 26 0.47 -40.59 12.84
N ASP A 27 -0.30 -41.58 13.32
CA ASP A 27 0.06 -43.00 13.24
C ASP A 27 -1.09 -43.99 13.55
N THR A 28 -1.12 -45.04 12.73
CA THR A 28 -1.20 -46.48 13.08
C THR A 28 -2.08 -46.96 14.26
N SER A 29 -3.11 -47.77 13.94
CA SER A 29 -3.36 -49.09 14.59
C SER A 29 -4.37 -49.97 13.82
N ASP A 30 -4.01 -51.25 13.71
CA ASP A 30 -4.75 -52.47 13.31
C ASP A 30 -6.24 -52.59 13.74
N SER A 31 -7.14 -53.44 13.22
CA SER A 31 -7.26 -54.44 12.10
C SER A 31 -8.70 -55.05 12.21
N PRO A 32 -9.31 -55.90 11.33
CA PRO A 32 -8.77 -56.69 10.21
C PRO A 32 -9.65 -56.69 8.91
N ALA A 33 -9.51 -57.73 8.08
CA ALA A 33 -10.19 -57.96 6.80
C ALA A 33 -11.40 -58.92 6.89
N PRO A 34 -12.20 -59.11 5.80
CA PRO A 34 -11.82 -60.16 4.83
C PRO A 34 -12.10 -59.89 3.32
N SER A 35 -11.14 -60.34 2.51
CA SER A 35 -11.24 -61.10 1.22
C SER A 35 -12.01 -60.65 -0.04
N SER A 36 -11.26 -60.71 -1.17
CA SER A 36 -11.66 -61.01 -2.57
C SER A 36 -12.43 -59.94 -3.37
N THR A 37 -11.87 -59.39 -4.46
CA THR A 37 -11.61 -60.11 -5.74
C THR A 37 -10.61 -59.33 -6.62
N ALA A 38 -9.82 -60.02 -7.44
CA ALA A 38 -8.80 -59.41 -8.29
C ALA A 38 -9.32 -58.95 -9.66
N ALA A 39 -8.85 -57.79 -10.14
CA ALA A 39 -8.85 -57.41 -11.56
C ALA A 39 -7.67 -56.46 -11.84
N SER A 40 -6.80 -56.82 -12.78
CA SER A 40 -5.66 -55.99 -13.21
C SER A 40 -6.06 -55.10 -14.40
N ALA A 41 -5.77 -53.80 -14.33
CA ALA A 41 -5.79 -52.93 -15.51
C ALA A 41 -4.85 -51.72 -15.37
N THR A 42 -3.86 -51.66 -16.27
CA THR A 42 -3.20 -50.47 -16.85
C THR A 42 -2.77 -49.30 -15.94
N VAL A 43 -1.45 -49.09 -15.87
CA VAL A 43 -0.82 -47.86 -15.37
C VAL A 43 -1.14 -46.70 -16.31
N GLN A 44 -1.76 -45.64 -15.79
CA GLN A 44 -1.91 -44.35 -16.45
C GLN A 44 -1.17 -43.30 -15.64
N SER A 45 -0.06 -42.78 -16.17
CA SER A 45 0.78 -41.81 -15.46
C SER A 45 0.04 -40.51 -15.20
N ALA A 46 -0.10 -40.16 -13.92
CA ALA A 46 -0.60 -38.85 -13.52
C ALA A 46 0.45 -37.75 -13.82
N PRO A 47 0.03 -36.50 -14.11
CA PRO A 47 0.95 -35.36 -14.14
C PRO A 47 1.58 -35.16 -12.75
N PRO A 48 2.83 -34.68 -12.66
CA PRO A 48 3.43 -34.36 -11.37
C PRO A 48 2.62 -33.24 -10.68
N PRO A 49 2.44 -33.28 -9.35
CA PRO A 49 1.76 -32.21 -8.63
C PRO A 49 2.56 -30.92 -8.76
N VAL A 50 1.88 -29.84 -9.15
CA VAL A 50 2.48 -28.51 -9.23
C VAL A 50 2.72 -28.03 -7.80
N SER A 51 3.97 -28.05 -7.34
CA SER A 51 4.35 -27.47 -6.04
C SER A 51 4.20 -25.97 -6.08
N SER A 52 3.07 -25.46 -5.58
CA SER A 52 2.90 -24.05 -5.25
C SER A 52 3.75 -23.72 -4.01
N SER A 53 5.00 -23.32 -4.24
CA SER A 53 5.79 -22.58 -3.25
C SER A 53 5.06 -21.28 -2.88
N PRO A 54 5.30 -20.70 -1.68
CA PRO A 54 4.84 -19.34 -1.40
C PRO A 54 5.45 -18.36 -2.40
N ASP A 55 4.65 -17.42 -2.91
CA ASP A 55 5.16 -16.30 -3.71
C ASP A 55 6.00 -15.38 -2.81
N ASP A 56 7.32 -15.58 -2.81
CA ASP A 56 8.25 -14.49 -2.55
C ASP A 56 8.01 -13.40 -3.60
N GLY A 57 7.82 -12.16 -3.15
CA GLY A 57 7.28 -11.07 -3.97
C GLY A 57 7.99 -10.91 -5.32
N VAL A 58 7.25 -11.11 -6.41
CA VAL A 58 7.79 -11.04 -7.77
C VAL A 58 8.42 -9.67 -8.01
N VAL A 59 9.73 -9.67 -8.26
CA VAL A 59 10.56 -8.54 -8.69
C VAL A 59 10.10 -8.11 -10.10
N SER A 60 8.94 -7.45 -10.17
CA SER A 60 8.26 -7.18 -11.43
C SER A 60 8.59 -5.77 -11.93
N SER A 61 9.32 -5.71 -13.03
CA SER A 61 9.53 -4.48 -13.79
C SER A 61 8.27 -4.01 -14.53
N SER A 62 7.17 -4.78 -14.48
CA SER A 62 5.87 -4.39 -15.02
C SER A 62 4.72 -4.75 -14.07
N MET A 63 3.60 -4.03 -14.19
CA MET A 63 2.36 -4.31 -13.49
C MET A 63 1.18 -4.09 -14.44
N THR A 64 0.24 -5.02 -14.45
CA THR A 64 -1.07 -4.86 -15.10
C THR A 64 -2.15 -4.79 -14.02
N CYS A 65 -3.02 -3.78 -14.11
CA CYS A 65 -4.13 -3.60 -13.18
C CYS A 65 -5.30 -2.89 -13.86
N ASP A 66 -6.53 -3.40 -13.67
CA ASP A 66 -7.77 -2.79 -14.18
C ASP A 66 -7.76 -2.44 -15.69
N GLY A 67 -7.08 -3.25 -16.50
CA GLY A 67 -6.92 -3.06 -17.95
C GLY A 67 -5.74 -2.17 -18.37
N TYR A 68 -5.13 -1.44 -17.45
CA TYR A 68 -3.90 -0.68 -17.70
C TYR A 68 -2.66 -1.54 -17.46
N THR A 69 -1.60 -1.31 -18.23
CA THR A 69 -0.28 -1.92 -18.00
C THR A 69 0.79 -0.85 -17.94
N ALA A 70 1.66 -0.94 -16.93
CA ALA A 70 2.84 -0.11 -16.78
C ALA A 70 4.09 -0.99 -16.78
N SER A 71 5.17 -0.48 -17.36
CA SER A 71 6.51 -1.04 -17.26
C SER A 71 7.49 0.04 -16.85
N VAL A 72 8.48 -0.32 -16.05
CA VAL A 72 9.65 0.50 -15.74
C VAL A 72 10.47 0.65 -17.03
N ASP A 73 10.71 1.89 -17.44
CA ASP A 73 11.46 2.25 -18.64
C ASP A 73 12.96 2.44 -18.33
N GLU A 74 13.78 2.58 -19.38
CA GLU A 74 15.21 2.85 -19.26
C GLU A 74 15.54 4.21 -18.59
N GLY A 75 14.55 5.10 -18.45
CA GLY A 75 14.67 6.37 -17.74
C GLY A 75 14.52 6.24 -16.21
N SER A 76 13.99 5.11 -15.74
CA SER A 76 13.91 4.78 -14.31
C SER A 76 15.21 4.10 -13.86
N GLN A 77 15.62 4.27 -12.60
CA GLN A 77 16.85 3.63 -12.11
C GLN A 77 16.73 2.08 -12.11
N PRO A 78 17.83 1.32 -12.32
CA PRO A 78 17.79 -0.13 -12.34
C PRO A 78 17.19 -0.76 -11.08
N GLY A 79 16.34 -1.77 -11.26
CA GLY A 79 15.73 -2.55 -10.18
C GLY A 79 14.44 -1.97 -9.60
N TRP A 80 13.97 -0.82 -10.07
CA TRP A 80 12.69 -0.23 -9.64
C TRP A 80 11.48 -1.08 -10.10
N HIS A 81 10.33 -0.90 -9.44
CA HIS A 81 9.11 -1.70 -9.62
C HIS A 81 7.94 -0.86 -10.12
N ALA A 82 7.20 -1.32 -11.14
CA ALA A 82 6.07 -0.57 -11.68
C ALA A 82 4.83 -0.67 -10.77
N ALA A 83 4.12 0.44 -10.57
CA ALA A 83 2.86 0.50 -9.84
C ALA A 83 1.78 1.25 -10.65
N ILE A 84 0.58 0.68 -10.73
CA ILE A 84 -0.58 1.24 -11.46
C ILE A 84 -1.92 0.72 -10.91
N ASN A 85 -3.01 1.45 -11.14
CA ASN A 85 -4.40 1.05 -10.87
C ASN A 85 -5.37 1.62 -11.92
N ARG A 86 -6.68 1.39 -11.75
CA ARG A 86 -7.78 1.98 -12.55
C ARG A 86 -7.73 3.47 -12.87
N PHE A 87 -6.93 4.28 -12.17
CA PHE A 87 -6.80 5.71 -12.46
C PHE A 87 -5.76 6.00 -13.55
N GLY A 88 -5.13 4.99 -14.16
CA GLY A 88 -4.31 5.14 -15.38
C GLY A 88 -3.10 6.06 -15.26
N LEU A 89 -2.66 6.35 -14.03
CA LEU A 89 -1.40 7.01 -13.71
C LEU A 89 -0.46 5.96 -13.12
N ALA A 90 0.66 5.73 -13.81
CA ALA A 90 1.72 4.85 -13.36
C ALA A 90 2.85 5.65 -12.73
N TYR A 91 3.56 5.00 -11.81
CA TYR A 91 4.87 5.41 -11.34
C TYR A 91 5.76 4.17 -11.19
N ALA A 92 7.04 4.37 -10.87
CA ALA A 92 7.91 3.30 -10.40
C ALA A 92 8.31 3.56 -8.94
N ALA A 93 8.36 2.51 -8.13
CA ALA A 93 8.82 2.52 -6.75
C ALA A 93 10.28 2.02 -6.68
N PRO A 94 11.09 2.52 -5.72
CA PRO A 94 12.45 2.04 -5.52
C PRO A 94 12.55 0.55 -5.13
N PRO A 95 13.73 -0.09 -5.26
CA PRO A 95 13.90 -1.53 -5.05
C PRO A 95 13.74 -1.97 -3.58
N ASP A 96 13.86 -1.04 -2.63
CA ASP A 96 13.66 -1.27 -1.19
C ASP A 96 12.20 -1.06 -0.74
N TRP A 97 11.29 -0.76 -1.68
CA TRP A 97 9.87 -0.56 -1.39
C TRP A 97 9.03 -1.76 -1.82
N THR A 98 8.14 -2.21 -0.94
CA THR A 98 7.16 -3.26 -1.27
C THR A 98 6.01 -2.65 -2.06
N VAL A 99 5.86 -3.03 -3.34
CA VAL A 99 4.67 -2.70 -4.14
C VAL A 99 3.56 -3.69 -3.84
N ALA A 100 2.37 -3.19 -3.54
CA ALA A 100 1.19 -4.00 -3.27
C ALA A 100 0.53 -4.51 -4.56
N ALA A 101 -0.12 -5.67 -4.49
CA ALA A 101 -0.85 -6.25 -5.62
C ALA A 101 -1.99 -5.34 -6.13
N CYS A 102 -2.39 -5.53 -7.39
CA CYS A 102 -3.54 -4.84 -7.99
C CYS A 102 -4.79 -4.96 -7.11
N GLY A 103 -5.56 -3.88 -7.01
CA GLY A 103 -6.76 -3.80 -6.18
C GLY A 103 -6.53 -3.61 -4.67
N VAL A 104 -5.31 -3.80 -4.16
CA VAL A 104 -4.99 -3.47 -2.76
C VAL A 104 -5.10 -1.96 -2.53
N ARG A 105 -5.71 -1.60 -1.40
CA ARG A 105 -5.95 -0.21 -1.00
C ARG A 105 -5.34 0.05 0.38
N SER A 106 -4.75 1.21 0.56
CA SER A 106 -4.14 1.66 1.82
C SER A 106 -4.37 3.17 1.96
N GLY A 107 -3.99 3.76 3.09
CA GLY A 107 -4.15 5.20 3.30
C GLY A 107 -4.19 5.57 4.77
N TRP A 108 -4.92 6.64 5.08
CA TRP A 108 -5.04 7.20 6.41
C TRP A 108 -6.51 7.26 6.82
N ALA A 109 -6.80 6.76 8.02
CA ALA A 109 -8.08 6.86 8.68
C ALA A 109 -7.86 7.25 10.14
N LYS A 110 -8.90 7.81 10.78
CA LYS A 110 -8.93 8.09 12.22
C LYS A 110 -10.13 7.42 12.86
N PRO A 111 -10.06 7.08 14.16
CA PRO A 111 -11.26 6.73 14.92
C PRO A 111 -12.28 7.87 14.87
N CYS A 112 -13.55 7.53 14.73
CA CYS A 112 -14.67 8.46 14.83
C CYS A 112 -15.89 7.73 15.40
N PRO A 113 -16.98 8.43 15.80
CA PRO A 113 -18.12 7.79 16.48
C PRO A 113 -18.78 6.64 15.69
N ALA A 114 -18.65 6.61 14.36
CA ALA A 114 -19.15 5.56 13.48
C ALA A 114 -18.14 4.41 13.21
N GLY A 115 -16.98 4.40 13.87
CA GLY A 115 -15.92 3.42 13.67
C GLY A 115 -14.62 4.07 13.17
N GLN A 116 -14.28 3.90 11.89
CA GLN A 116 -13.16 4.56 11.25
C GLN A 116 -13.63 5.52 10.14
N CYS A 117 -13.15 6.75 10.20
CA CYS A 117 -13.35 7.75 9.18
C CYS A 117 -12.08 7.83 8.33
N VAL A 118 -12.18 7.40 7.07
CA VAL A 118 -11.10 7.49 6.08
C VAL A 118 -10.87 8.97 5.74
N ILE A 119 -9.64 9.44 5.88
CA ILE A 119 -9.20 10.76 5.42
C ILE A 119 -8.82 10.67 3.94
N ARG A 120 -7.95 9.71 3.60
CA ARG A 120 -7.49 9.50 2.23
C ARG A 120 -7.19 8.03 1.98
N GLU A 121 -7.54 7.55 0.80
CA GLU A 121 -7.41 6.16 0.36
C GLU A 121 -6.73 6.13 -1.00
N LEU A 122 -5.70 5.28 -1.11
CA LEU A 122 -4.83 5.10 -2.26
C LEU A 122 -5.00 3.69 -2.81
N GLY A 123 -4.89 3.54 -4.14
CA GLY A 123 -4.50 2.28 -4.77
C GLY A 123 -3.09 2.40 -5.35
N ALA A 124 -2.63 1.37 -6.10
CA ALA A 124 -1.26 1.33 -6.63
C ALA A 124 -0.22 1.62 -5.53
N VAL A 125 -0.38 0.97 -4.37
CA VAL A 125 0.33 1.33 -3.15
C VAL A 125 1.75 0.76 -3.17
N ALA A 126 2.74 1.56 -2.75
CA ALA A 126 4.06 1.05 -2.38
C ALA A 126 4.46 1.58 -0.99
N THR A 127 5.20 0.79 -0.22
CA THR A 127 5.52 1.12 1.18
C THR A 127 6.92 0.66 1.60
N VAL A 128 7.52 1.42 2.51
CA VAL A 128 8.69 1.00 3.30
C VAL A 128 8.21 0.63 4.70
N ALA A 129 8.42 -0.63 5.11
CA ALA A 129 8.02 -1.11 6.43
C ALA A 129 8.79 -0.43 7.57
N ASN A 130 8.16 -0.22 8.73
CA ASN A 130 8.87 0.19 9.95
C ASN A 130 9.30 -1.06 10.74
N PRO A 131 10.61 -1.39 10.83
CA PRO A 131 11.09 -2.56 11.55
C PRO A 131 10.89 -2.46 13.07
N ALA A 132 10.83 -1.25 13.63
CA ALA A 132 10.51 -1.05 15.05
C ALA A 132 9.01 -1.24 15.33
N CYS A 133 8.14 -0.94 14.35
CA CYS A 133 6.69 -1.01 14.49
C CYS A 133 6.00 -1.66 13.27
N PRO A 134 5.93 -3.01 13.19
CA PRO A 134 5.50 -3.74 11.99
C PRO A 134 4.08 -3.47 11.47
N LYS A 135 3.24 -2.73 12.21
CA LYS A 135 1.90 -2.29 11.77
C LYS A 135 1.90 -0.89 11.13
N GLN A 136 3.07 -0.28 10.98
CA GLN A 136 3.25 1.07 10.47
C GLN A 136 4.34 1.09 9.39
N ASN A 137 4.26 2.07 8.50
CA ASN A 137 5.22 2.25 7.41
C ASN A 137 6.02 3.53 7.62
N LEU A 138 7.33 3.50 7.31
CA LEU A 138 8.20 4.68 7.28
C LEU A 138 7.92 5.55 6.06
N ALA A 139 7.52 4.92 4.96
CA ALA A 139 7.06 5.61 3.75
C ALA A 139 5.84 4.91 3.14
N MET A 140 5.01 5.69 2.46
CA MET A 140 3.94 5.18 1.61
C MET A 140 3.73 6.10 0.40
N SER A 141 3.59 5.50 -0.78
CA SER A 141 3.15 6.17 -2.00
C SER A 141 1.92 5.49 -2.59
N GLY A 142 1.21 6.19 -3.46
CA GLY A 142 0.09 5.62 -4.20
C GLY A 142 -0.74 6.65 -4.94
N VAL A 143 -1.75 6.16 -5.65
CA VAL A 143 -2.58 6.95 -6.58
C VAL A 143 -4.04 6.93 -6.15
N ALA A 144 -4.67 8.10 -6.17
CA ALA A 144 -6.08 8.30 -5.88
C ALA A 144 -6.74 9.25 -6.91
N GLY A 145 -8.07 9.22 -7.00
CA GLY A 145 -8.83 10.20 -7.78
C GLY A 145 -9.21 11.42 -6.95
N SER A 146 -9.43 12.54 -7.63
CA SER A 146 -10.31 13.65 -7.19
C SER A 146 -11.43 13.81 -8.22
N LYS A 147 -12.62 14.18 -7.74
CA LYS A 147 -13.76 14.53 -8.61
C LYS A 147 -13.59 15.89 -9.30
N ASN A 148 -12.66 16.72 -8.80
CA ASN A 148 -12.43 18.05 -9.33
C ASN A 148 -11.53 17.98 -10.59
N PRO A 149 -11.99 18.44 -11.77
CA PRO A 149 -11.21 18.41 -13.01
C PRO A 149 -10.17 19.52 -13.13
N ASP A 150 -10.20 20.53 -12.24
CA ASP A 150 -9.14 21.53 -12.16
C ASP A 150 -8.01 21.00 -11.26
N ILE A 151 -6.82 20.82 -11.84
CA ILE A 151 -5.68 20.20 -11.14
C ILE A 151 -5.15 21.04 -9.96
N ARG A 152 -5.39 22.36 -9.95
CA ARG A 152 -4.98 23.24 -8.84
C ARG A 152 -6.02 23.24 -7.72
N ALA A 153 -7.31 23.32 -8.06
CA ALA A 153 -8.37 23.17 -7.06
C ALA A 153 -8.37 21.77 -6.42
N ALA A 154 -8.06 20.72 -7.20
CA ALA A 154 -7.82 19.37 -6.68
C ALA A 154 -6.54 19.26 -5.81
N LEU A 155 -5.50 20.06 -6.08
CA LEU A 155 -4.31 20.16 -5.23
C LEU A 155 -4.61 20.87 -3.91
N ASP A 156 -5.44 21.91 -3.92
CA ASP A 156 -5.91 22.61 -2.72
C ASP A 156 -6.79 21.69 -1.84
N GLU A 157 -7.69 20.94 -2.46
CA GLU A 157 -8.50 19.88 -1.80
C GLU A 157 -7.62 18.82 -1.12
N GLU A 158 -6.57 18.34 -1.80
CA GLU A 158 -5.63 17.38 -1.23
C GLU A 158 -4.79 17.98 -0.09
N SER A 159 -4.32 19.21 -0.28
CA SER A 159 -3.49 19.93 0.71
C SER A 159 -4.23 20.13 2.03
N ALA A 160 -5.56 20.31 1.99
CA ALA A 160 -6.41 20.37 3.18
C ALA A 160 -6.45 19.07 3.99
N LEU A 161 -6.07 17.92 3.41
CA LEU A 161 -6.02 16.62 4.10
C LEU A 161 -4.72 16.41 4.89
N VAL A 162 -3.64 17.16 4.60
CA VAL A 162 -2.31 16.94 5.17
C VAL A 162 -2.31 17.07 6.70
N ALA A 163 -2.86 18.18 7.26
CA ALA A 163 -2.94 18.32 8.71
C ALA A 163 -3.78 17.20 9.36
N PRO A 164 -5.02 16.89 8.92
CA PRO A 164 -5.78 15.74 9.39
C PRO A 164 -5.03 14.40 9.35
N ILE A 165 -4.25 14.12 8.30
CA ILE A 165 -3.45 12.90 8.15
C ILE A 165 -2.50 12.73 9.35
N TYR A 166 -1.78 13.80 9.71
CA TYR A 166 -0.71 13.76 10.70
C TYR A 166 -1.14 14.14 12.14
N THR A 167 -2.33 14.73 12.34
CA THR A 167 -2.91 14.97 13.68
C THR A 167 -3.04 13.68 14.49
N GLN A 168 -2.58 13.70 15.74
CA GLN A 168 -2.69 12.55 16.66
C GLN A 168 -3.26 13.00 18.01
N GLY A 169 -4.37 12.39 18.44
CA GLY A 169 -5.08 12.82 19.64
C GLY A 169 -5.48 14.30 19.54
N GLU A 170 -5.01 15.10 20.50
CA GLU A 170 -5.21 16.56 20.53
C GLU A 170 -4.06 17.34 19.85
N THR A 171 -2.97 16.65 19.45
CA THR A 171 -1.81 17.28 18.81
C THR A 171 -2.04 17.45 17.30
N VAL A 172 -2.27 18.70 16.90
CA VAL A 172 -2.29 19.13 15.49
C VAL A 172 -0.90 19.61 15.08
N PRO A 173 -0.31 19.08 13.99
CA PRO A 173 1.02 19.47 13.53
C PRO A 173 0.99 20.83 12.81
N ASN A 174 2.15 21.48 12.74
CA ASN A 174 2.39 22.57 11.80
C ASN A 174 2.63 22.01 10.39
N VAL A 175 2.11 22.69 9.37
CA VAL A 175 2.24 22.28 7.97
C VAL A 175 2.66 23.49 7.13
N GLU A 176 3.83 23.38 6.52
CA GLU A 176 4.39 24.40 5.62
C GLU A 176 4.45 23.84 4.20
N PHE A 177 3.82 24.52 3.26
CA PHE A 177 3.78 24.11 1.86
C PHE A 177 4.88 24.81 1.06
N SER A 178 5.56 24.06 0.18
CA SER A 178 6.42 24.64 -0.85
C SER A 178 5.62 25.57 -1.78
N PRO A 179 6.28 26.44 -2.56
CA PRO A 179 5.67 26.97 -3.78
C PRO A 179 5.14 25.83 -4.67
N VAL A 180 4.03 26.07 -5.36
CA VAL A 180 3.50 25.11 -6.35
C VAL A 180 4.45 25.07 -7.54
N ARG A 181 4.80 23.85 -7.97
CA ARG A 181 5.63 23.57 -9.14
C ARG A 181 4.75 23.06 -10.29
N ASP A 182 4.66 23.82 -11.38
CA ASP A 182 4.05 23.37 -12.63
C ASP A 182 5.06 22.56 -13.47
N PHE A 183 4.60 21.47 -14.09
CA PHE A 183 5.36 20.64 -15.04
C PHE A 183 4.41 19.84 -15.94
N THR A 184 4.92 18.84 -16.67
CA THR A 184 4.11 17.96 -17.52
C THR A 184 4.40 16.48 -17.30
N ILE A 185 3.35 15.65 -17.32
CA ILE A 185 3.41 14.19 -17.34
C ILE A 185 3.00 13.74 -18.74
N GLY A 186 3.98 13.32 -19.55
CA GLY A 186 3.81 13.22 -20.99
C GLY A 186 3.40 14.58 -21.59
N THR A 187 2.26 14.64 -22.25
CA THR A 187 1.67 15.88 -22.81
C THR A 187 0.71 16.60 -21.88
N ARG A 188 0.47 16.10 -20.66
CA ARG A 188 -0.55 16.61 -19.74
C ARG A 188 0.06 17.55 -18.70
N PRO A 189 -0.59 18.68 -18.38
CA PRO A 189 -0.15 19.54 -17.28
C PRO A 189 -0.24 18.80 -15.95
N ALA A 190 0.73 19.05 -15.09
CA ALA A 190 0.78 18.53 -13.74
C ALA A 190 1.26 19.62 -12.77
N VAL A 191 0.75 19.58 -11.55
CA VAL A 191 1.18 20.46 -10.45
C VAL A 191 1.68 19.62 -9.28
N GLN A 192 2.71 20.09 -8.60
CA GLN A 192 3.24 19.49 -7.37
C GLN A 192 3.29 20.52 -6.25
N VAL A 193 2.98 20.08 -5.04
CA VAL A 193 3.42 20.75 -3.80
C VAL A 193 4.04 19.71 -2.87
N VAL A 194 5.04 20.12 -2.08
CA VAL A 194 5.57 19.32 -0.98
C VAL A 194 5.24 20.03 0.31
N ALA A 195 4.56 19.33 1.22
CA ALA A 195 4.30 19.80 2.56
C ALA A 195 5.36 19.26 3.52
N THR A 196 6.03 20.18 4.22
CA THR A 196 6.87 19.89 5.38
C THR A 196 5.99 19.92 6.62
N VAL A 197 5.92 18.81 7.33
CA VAL A 197 5.05 18.63 8.50
C VAL A 197 5.94 18.49 9.74
N THR A 198 5.69 19.29 10.77
CA THR A 198 6.45 19.30 12.02
C THR A 198 5.54 19.33 13.24
N GLY A 199 6.02 18.87 14.39
CA GLY A 199 5.21 18.81 15.61
C GLY A 199 4.17 17.68 15.60
N ILE A 200 4.42 16.62 14.84
CA ILE A 200 3.67 15.36 14.95
C ILE A 200 3.91 14.80 16.37
N ALA A 201 2.89 14.25 17.02
CA ALA A 201 3.07 13.56 18.29
C ALA A 201 4.02 12.37 18.08
N ALA A 202 5.19 12.44 18.69
CA ALA A 202 6.21 11.40 18.59
C ALA A 202 5.96 10.28 19.59
N ASP A 203 6.21 9.04 19.16
CA ASP A 203 6.18 7.83 19.97
C ASP A 203 7.25 6.85 19.46
N ASP A 204 7.30 5.62 19.98
CA ASP A 204 8.27 4.60 19.56
C ASP A 204 8.19 4.22 18.06
N CYS A 205 7.11 4.60 17.36
CA CYS A 205 6.80 4.31 15.96
C CYS A 205 6.80 5.53 15.03
N ASN A 206 6.66 6.74 15.59
CA ASN A 206 6.42 7.99 14.88
C ASN A 206 7.49 9.01 15.26
N GLY A 207 8.24 9.48 14.26
CA GLY A 207 9.06 10.68 14.40
C GLY A 207 8.20 11.96 14.43
N PRO A 208 8.75 13.09 14.92
CA PRO A 208 8.02 14.35 15.06
C PRO A 208 7.76 15.08 13.73
N ASN A 209 8.34 14.61 12.63
CA ASN A 209 8.36 15.29 11.33
C ASN A 209 7.96 14.34 10.18
N ALA A 210 7.51 14.91 9.06
CA ALA A 210 7.28 14.19 7.82
C ALA A 210 7.35 15.10 6.59
N LEU A 211 7.63 14.51 5.43
CA LEU A 211 7.41 15.13 4.12
C LEU A 211 6.19 14.47 3.46
N HIS A 212 5.36 15.29 2.83
CA HIS A 212 4.18 14.84 2.10
C HIS A 212 4.10 15.53 0.73
N SER A 213 4.50 14.83 -0.33
CA SER A 213 4.39 15.32 -1.70
C SER A 213 3.04 14.94 -2.30
N MET A 214 2.38 15.92 -2.91
CA MET A 214 1.15 15.75 -3.68
C MET A 214 1.42 16.19 -5.11
N VAL A 215 1.17 15.31 -6.08
CA VAL A 215 1.18 15.62 -7.51
C VAL A 215 -0.22 15.43 -8.06
N VAL A 216 -0.73 16.40 -8.83
CA VAL A 216 -2.05 16.32 -9.47
C VAL A 216 -1.94 16.53 -10.96
N THR A 217 -2.62 15.68 -11.74
CA THR A 217 -2.74 15.77 -13.20
C THR A 217 -4.10 15.23 -13.67
N THR A 218 -4.31 15.11 -14.98
CA THR A 218 -5.45 14.40 -15.58
C THR A 218 -4.98 13.13 -16.28
N VAL A 219 -5.89 12.19 -16.52
CA VAL A 219 -5.63 10.95 -17.28
C VAL A 219 -6.73 10.78 -18.34
N PRO A 220 -6.44 10.26 -19.55
CA PRO A 220 -7.50 10.08 -20.55
C PRO A 220 -8.55 9.08 -20.04
N ASN A 221 -9.83 9.36 -20.32
CA ASN A 221 -10.97 8.51 -19.95
C ASN A 221 -11.20 8.32 -18.43
N VAL A 222 -10.48 9.07 -17.58
CA VAL A 222 -10.72 9.14 -16.13
C VAL A 222 -11.47 10.45 -15.82
N GLU A 223 -12.53 10.35 -15.03
CA GLU A 223 -13.30 11.53 -14.59
C GLU A 223 -12.53 12.32 -13.51
N GLY A 224 -12.52 13.65 -13.63
CA GLY A 224 -11.85 14.54 -12.69
C GLY A 224 -10.33 14.59 -12.86
N SER A 225 -9.63 14.65 -11.73
CA SER A 225 -8.15 14.66 -11.67
C SER A 225 -7.62 13.41 -10.97
N VAL A 226 -6.35 13.09 -11.22
CA VAL A 226 -5.63 11.99 -10.58
C VAL A 226 -4.50 12.56 -9.73
N VAL A 227 -4.44 12.09 -8.49
CA VAL A 227 -3.48 12.51 -7.46
C VAL A 227 -2.51 11.38 -7.19
N PHE A 228 -1.22 11.66 -7.24
CA PHE A 228 -0.16 10.79 -6.76
C PHE A 228 0.44 11.37 -5.48
N LEU A 229 0.52 10.55 -4.43
CA LEU A 229 1.05 10.94 -3.12
C LEU A 229 2.34 10.20 -2.80
N ILE A 230 3.24 10.88 -2.09
CA ILE A 230 4.39 10.28 -1.40
C ILE A 230 4.45 10.86 0.00
N SER A 231 4.38 10.00 1.02
CA SER A 231 4.50 10.33 2.43
C SER A 231 5.76 9.67 2.99
N LEU A 232 6.70 10.46 3.53
CA LEU A 232 7.92 10.00 4.19
C LEU A 232 7.91 10.47 5.64
N ARG A 233 8.14 9.59 6.61
CA ARG A 233 8.31 9.97 8.02
C ARG A 233 9.77 10.29 8.32
N GLU A 234 9.99 11.34 9.10
CA GLU A 234 11.33 11.82 9.46
C GLU A 234 11.52 11.85 10.98
N GLY A 235 12.73 11.57 11.44
CA GLY A 235 13.08 11.59 12.87
C GLY A 235 12.61 10.37 13.66
N ALA A 236 12.18 9.30 12.98
CA ALA A 236 12.10 7.96 13.56
C ALA A 236 13.49 7.27 13.54
N THR A 237 13.61 6.09 14.16
CA THR A 237 14.85 5.30 14.24
C THR A 237 15.47 4.96 12.87
N ALA A 238 14.68 5.00 11.81
CA ALA A 238 15.12 5.11 10.43
C ALA A 238 14.24 6.15 9.70
N SER A 239 14.77 6.84 8.70
CA SER A 239 14.03 7.81 7.88
C SER A 239 14.35 7.58 6.39
N PRO A 240 13.36 7.50 5.50
CA PRO A 240 13.59 7.48 4.05
C PRO A 240 14.31 8.75 3.58
N LYS A 241 15.09 8.65 2.49
CA LYS A 241 15.77 9.82 1.93
C LYS A 241 14.77 10.69 1.15
N SER A 242 14.72 11.99 1.44
CA SER A 242 13.80 12.94 0.78
C SER A 242 13.95 13.01 -0.75
N VAL A 243 15.16 12.78 -1.29
CA VAL A 243 15.44 12.75 -2.75
C VAL A 243 14.54 11.78 -3.53
N VAL A 244 14.05 10.72 -2.87
CA VAL A 244 13.17 9.72 -3.49
C VAL A 244 11.85 10.32 -3.99
N ILE A 245 11.42 11.46 -3.45
CA ILE A 245 10.25 12.21 -3.93
C ILE A 245 10.45 12.63 -5.38
N ASP A 246 11.56 13.31 -5.67
CA ASP A 246 11.84 13.82 -7.02
C ASP A 246 12.15 12.68 -8.00
N GLU A 247 12.82 11.62 -7.54
CA GLU A 247 13.09 10.42 -8.34
C GLU A 247 11.77 9.72 -8.73
N MET A 248 10.86 9.47 -7.79
CA MET A 248 9.56 8.85 -8.08
C MET A 248 8.67 9.73 -8.95
N VAL A 249 8.65 11.05 -8.72
CA VAL A 249 7.86 12.00 -9.54
C VAL A 249 8.37 12.06 -10.98
N GLN A 250 9.68 11.87 -11.24
CA GLN A 250 10.21 11.77 -12.61
C GLN A 250 9.75 10.51 -13.36
N THR A 251 9.36 9.44 -12.66
CA THR A 251 8.86 8.19 -13.28
C THR A 251 7.36 8.23 -13.64
N LEU A 252 6.67 9.34 -13.34
CA LEU A 252 5.23 9.46 -13.60
C LEU A 252 4.92 9.44 -15.08
N ARG A 253 4.01 8.54 -15.47
CA ARG A 253 3.55 8.37 -16.85
C ARG A 253 2.10 7.87 -16.86
N SER A 254 1.33 8.29 -17.85
CA SER A 254 0.01 7.70 -18.10
C SER A 254 0.15 6.76 -19.30
N PRO A 255 0.06 5.42 -19.11
CA PRO A 255 -0.02 4.52 -20.26
C PRO A 255 -1.26 4.84 -21.10
N ALA A 256 -1.06 4.84 -22.42
CA ALA A 256 -2.05 5.25 -23.42
C ALA A 256 -3.16 4.21 -23.63
#